data_AF-A0A2V8K3Z9-F1
#
_entry.id   AF-A0A2V8K3Z9-F1
#
_cell.length_a   1.000
_cell.length_b   1.000
_cell.length_c   1.000
_cell.angle_alpha   90.00
_cell.angle_beta   90.00
_cell.angle_gamma   90.00
#
_symmetry.space_group_name_H-M   'P 1'
#
loop_
_entity.id
_entity.type
_entity.pdbx_description
1 polymer ?
#
loop_
_entity_poly.entity_id
_entity_poly.type
_entity_poly.pdbx_seq_one_letter_code
_entity_poly.pdbx_strand_id
1 'polypeptide(L)' 'MTRDQLEHLIRAAVEIDDDDIEIIGSQAILGQFPDAPPSMRVSTQADLYPLHHPERADLNVEGVWG' A
#
# COMPACT_ATOMS: atom_id res chain seq x y z
N MET A 1 -2.15 -2.54 -9.77
CA MET A 1 -2.08 -3.38 -8.55
C MET A 1 -3.45 -3.97 -8.19
N THR A 2 -3.53 -5.22 -7.70
CA THR A 2 -4.75 -5.87 -7.15
C THR A 2 -4.82 -5.77 -5.62
N ARG A 3 -5.96 -6.12 -5.02
CA ARG A 3 -6.10 -6.18 -3.56
C ARG A 3 -5.06 -7.12 -2.94
N ASP A 4 -4.92 -8.33 -3.47
CA ASP A 4 -3.96 -9.32 -2.96
C ASP A 4 -2.51 -8.83 -3.04
N GLN A 5 -2.16 -8.13 -4.12
CA GLN A 5 -0.83 -7.52 -4.28
C GLN A 5 -0.59 -6.41 -3.25
N LEU A 6 -1.60 -5.58 -2.98
CA LEU A 6 -1.52 -4.56 -1.95
C LEU A 6 -1.37 -5.20 -0.56
N GLU A 7 -2.11 -6.27 -0.26
CA GLU A 7 -1.96 -6.99 1.02
C GLU A 7 -0.60 -7.63 1.18
N HIS A 8 -0.04 -8.19 0.10
CA HIS A 8 1.31 -8.72 0.12
C HIS A 8 2.34 -7.62 0.42
N LEU A 9 2.17 -6.45 -0.21
CA LEU A 9 3.03 -5.29 -0.01
C LEU A 9 2.92 -4.73 1.41
N ILE A 10 1.72 -4.67 1.99
CA ILE A 10 1.51 -4.29 3.41
C ILE A 10 2.23 -5.28 4.33
N ARG A 11 2.07 -6.60 4.12
CA ARG A 11 2.73 -7.61 4.96
C ARG A 11 4.26 -7.48 4.91
N ALA A 12 4.83 -7.22 3.73
CA ALA A 12 6.26 -6.98 3.58
C ALA A 12 6.72 -5.69 4.28
N ALA A 13 5.89 -4.65 4.32
CA ALA A 13 6.20 -3.40 5.02
C ALA A 13 6.08 -3.53 6.56
N VAL A 14 5.03 -4.21 7.06
CA VAL A 14 4.80 -4.48 8.48
C VAL A 14 5.92 -5.33 9.09
N GLU A 15 6.45 -6.30 8.34
CA GLU A 15 7.60 -7.11 8.79
C GLU A 15 8.85 -6.28 9.08
N ILE A 16 8.91 -5.05 8.55
CA ILE A 16 10.07 -4.17 8.64
C ILE A 16 9.91 -3.08 9.70
N ASP A 17 8.71 -2.55 9.99
CA ASP A 17 8.63 -1.22 10.65
C ASP A 17 7.50 -0.90 11.66
N ASP A 18 6.26 -1.40 11.52
CA ASP A 18 5.15 -1.04 12.43
C ASP A 18 3.93 -1.98 12.29
N ASP A 19 3.14 -2.19 13.36
CA ASP A 19 1.92 -3.01 13.36
C ASP A 19 0.72 -2.25 12.75
N ASP A 20 0.75 -0.91 12.78
CA ASP A 20 -0.31 -0.04 12.25
C ASP A 20 0.20 0.83 11.09
N ILE A 21 -0.37 0.61 9.89
CA ILE A 21 -0.03 1.35 8.67
C ILE A 21 -1.29 2.02 8.09
N GLU A 22 -1.18 3.31 7.79
CA GLU A 22 -2.15 4.03 6.98
C GLU A 22 -1.76 3.98 5.50
N ILE A 23 -2.74 3.68 4.63
CA ILE A 23 -2.54 3.67 3.18
C ILE A 23 -3.19 4.92 2.61
N ILE A 24 -2.40 5.72 1.90
CA ILE A 24 -2.86 6.94 1.25
C ILE A 24 -2.74 6.84 -0.27
N GLY A 25 -3.27 7.84 -0.96
CA GLY A 25 -3.14 7.95 -2.41
C GLY A 25 -3.97 6.94 -3.20
N SER A 26 -3.54 6.67 -4.44
CA SER A 26 -4.35 5.97 -5.45
C SER A 26 -4.77 4.54 -5.08
N GLN A 27 -4.07 3.92 -4.13
CA GLN A 27 -4.28 2.53 -3.72
C GLN A 27 -5.16 2.40 -2.49
N ALA A 28 -5.48 3.50 -1.80
CA ALA A 28 -6.48 3.52 -0.74
C ALA A 28 -7.86 3.06 -1.23
N ILE A 29 -8.15 3.23 -2.53
CA ILE A 29 -9.40 2.75 -3.15
C ILE A 29 -9.60 1.25 -2.96
N LEU A 30 -8.53 0.45 -2.92
CA LEU A 30 -8.60 -0.99 -2.72
C LEU A 30 -8.98 -1.38 -1.29
N GLY A 31 -8.83 -0.48 -0.31
CA GLY A 31 -9.33 -0.70 1.04
C GLY A 31 -10.85 -0.54 1.14
N GLN A 32 -11.43 0.38 0.38
CA GLN A 32 -12.88 0.61 0.35
C GLN A 32 -13.60 -0.24 -0.70
N PHE A 33 -12.94 -0.49 -1.83
CA PHE A 33 -13.45 -1.23 -2.97
C PHE A 33 -12.41 -2.27 -3.42
N PRO A 34 -12.36 -3.45 -2.77
CA PRO A 34 -11.38 -4.49 -3.08
C PRO A 34 -11.37 -4.92 -4.56
N ASP A 35 -12.54 -4.87 -5.20
CA ASP A 35 -12.75 -5.26 -6.60
C ASP A 35 -12.79 -4.05 -7.56
N ALA A 36 -12.20 -2.91 -7.18
CA ALA A 36 -12.17 -1.72 -8.04
C ALA A 36 -11.73 -2.07 -9.47
N PRO A 37 -12.27 -1.43 -10.52
CA PRO A 37 -11.93 -1.77 -11.89
C PRO A 37 -10.45 -1.47 -12.18
N PRO A 38 -9.81 -2.17 -13.14
CA PRO A 38 -8.40 -1.95 -13.49
C PRO A 38 -8.06 -0.49 -13.85
N SER A 39 -9.01 0.22 -14.46
CA SER A 39 -8.87 1.66 -14.80
C SER A 39 -8.69 2.56 -13.58
N MET A 40 -9.10 2.12 -12.38
CA MET A 40 -8.93 2.84 -11.13
C MET A 40 -7.70 2.37 -10.32
N ARG A 41 -6.95 1.37 -10.82
CA ARG A 41 -5.79 0.76 -10.14
C ARG A 41 -4.55 0.72 -11.02
N VAL A 42 -4.40 1.75 -11.84
CA VAL A 42 -3.32 1.88 -12.83
C VAL A 42 -1.94 2.09 -12.18
N SER A 43 -1.88 2.58 -10.93
CA SER A 43 -0.62 2.68 -10.20
C SER A 43 -0.08 1.30 -9.83
N THR A 44 1.24 1.19 -9.90
CA THR A 44 2.05 0.04 -9.45
C THR A 44 2.68 0.28 -8.07
N GLN A 45 2.57 1.50 -7.54
CA GLN A 45 3.09 1.91 -6.24
C GLN A 45 1.95 2.14 -5.24
N ALA A 46 2.19 1.83 -3.97
CA ALA A 46 1.39 2.25 -2.83
C ALA A 46 2.21 3.10 -1.88
N ASP A 47 1.57 4.12 -1.33
CA ASP A 47 2.17 5.00 -0.32
C ASP A 47 1.68 4.54 1.05
N LEU A 48 2.62 4.15 1.91
CA LEU A 48 2.37 3.60 3.23
C LEU A 48 2.93 4.54 4.29
N TYR A 49 2.14 4.83 5.32
CA TYR A 49 2.50 5.73 6.40
C TYR A 49 2.44 4.99 7.75
N PRO A 50 3.56 4.84 8.48
CA PRO A 50 3.55 4.27 9.82
C PRO A 50 2.83 5.21 10.79
N LEU A 51 1.83 4.70 11.51
CA LEU A 51 1.02 5.57 12.37
C LEU A 51 1.78 6.02 13.62
N HIS A 52 2.61 5.14 14.19
CA HIS A 52 3.33 5.43 15.44
C HIS A 52 4.72 6.04 15.21
N HIS A 53 5.23 5.94 13.99
CA HIS A 53 6.54 6.46 13.57
C HIS A 53 6.44 7.40 12.35
N PRO A 54 5.71 8.53 12.47
CA PRO A 54 5.49 9.48 11.38
C PRO A 54 6.78 10.08 10.79
N GLU A 55 7.88 10.05 11.53
CA GLU A 55 9.22 10.46 11.07
C GLU A 55 9.81 9.54 9.99
N ARG A 56 9.20 8.38 9.76
CA ARG A 56 9.62 7.35 8.78
C ARG A 56 8.72 7.33 7.54
N ALA A 57 7.90 8.36 7.35
CA ALA A 57 6.93 8.52 6.27
C ALA A 57 7.45 8.40 4.83
N ASP A 58 8.76 8.37 4.61
CA ASP A 58 9.38 8.27 3.28
C ASP A 58 9.41 6.82 2.73
N LEU A 59 8.66 5.89 3.33
CA LEU A 59 8.51 4.50 2.86
C LEU A 59 7.61 4.43 1.62
N ASN A 60 8.18 4.76 0.47
CA ASN A 60 7.61 4.47 -0.84
C ASN A 60 7.97 3.03 -1.25
N VAL A 61 6.97 2.15 -1.32
CA VAL A 61 7.19 0.75 -1.72
C VAL A 61 6.68 0.55 -3.14
N GLU A 62 7.61 0.31 -4.06
CA GLU A 62 7.32 -0.01 -5.45
C GLU A 62 7.06 -1.52 -5.61
N GLY A 63 5.88 -1.88 -6.11
CA GLY A 63 5.60 -3.26 -6.51
C GLY A 63 6.23 -3.55 -7.88
N VAL A 64 7.44 -4.10 -7.91
CA VAL A 64 8.05 -4.62 -9.15
C VAL A 64 7.44 -5.98 -9.45
N TRP A 65 6.30 -5.98 -10.14
CA TRP A 65 5.67 -7.21 -10.63
C TRP A 65 6.07 -7.39 -12.10
N GLY A 66 7.00 -8.32 -12.34
CA GLY A 66 7.36 -8.80 -13.68
C GLY A 66 6.31 -9.70 -14.30
#